data_AF-A0A1H8Q418-F1
#
_entry.id   AF-A0A1H8Q418-F1
#
_cell.length_a   1.000
_cell.length_b   1.000
_cell.length_c   1.000
_cell.angle_alpha   90.00
_cell.angle_beta   90.00
_cell.angle_gamma   90.00
#
_symmetry.space_group_name_H-M   'P 1'
#
loop_
_entity.id
_entity.type
_entity.pdbx_description
1 polymer ?
#
loop_
_entity_poly.entity_id
_entity_poly.type
_entity_poly.pdbx_seq_one_letter_code
_entity_poly.pdbx_strand_id
1 'polypeptide(L)'
;MWRVFRGGSFGHLDVCRMAELWRDVFEGVAQLARDPALGQPEILVVGDHGPPLWSKRGRAQFEPGKVAWYRLQPRKEPDVRIERAGNNATATHVSVATRDRLD
;
A
#
# COMPACT_ATOMS: atom_id res chain seq x y z
N MET A 1 23.15 0.83 19.05
CA MET A 1 23.97 0.22 17.99
C MET A 1 23.16 0.22 16.70
N TRP A 2 23.41 1.14 15.78
CA TRP A 2 22.66 1.22 14.53
C TRP A 2 23.25 0.25 13.50
N ARG A 3 22.41 -0.63 12.95
CA ARG A 3 22.78 -1.60 11.91
C ARG A 3 22.95 -0.85 10.59
N VAL A 4 24.11 -0.97 9.96
CA VAL A 4 24.36 -0.43 8.61
C VAL A 4 23.56 -1.25 7.60
N PHE A 5 22.49 -0.68 7.05
CA PHE A 5 21.75 -1.28 5.94
C PHE A 5 22.53 -1.08 4.65
N ARG A 6 23.00 -2.13 3.98
CA ARG A 6 23.70 -2.03 2.68
C ARG A 6 22.73 -1.96 1.48
N GLY A 7 21.61 -1.24 1.61
CA GLY A 7 20.66 -1.03 0.50
C GLY A 7 19.89 -2.28 0.02
N GLY A 8 19.93 -3.39 0.76
CA GLY A 8 19.21 -4.63 0.42
C GLY A 8 19.61 -5.22 -0.94
N SER A 9 18.71 -5.99 -1.56
CA SER A 9 18.88 -6.62 -2.88
C SER A 9 19.04 -5.61 -4.04
N PHE A 10 18.75 -4.33 -3.78
CA PHE A 10 18.89 -3.25 -4.76
C PHE A 10 20.24 -2.53 -4.66
N GLY A 11 21.03 -2.76 -3.61
CA GLY A 11 22.36 -2.15 -3.42
C GLY A 11 22.34 -0.62 -3.25
N HIS A 12 21.17 0.00 -3.08
CA HIS A 12 20.99 1.44 -2.97
C HIS A 12 20.29 1.79 -1.66
N LEU A 13 20.97 2.53 -0.78
CA LEU A 13 20.43 3.04 0.48
C LEU A 13 19.12 3.81 0.29
N ASP A 14 19.02 4.53 -0.83
CA ASP A 14 17.84 5.33 -1.14
C ASP A 14 16.58 4.49 -1.33
N VAL A 15 16.71 3.23 -1.78
CA VAL A 15 15.55 2.32 -1.89
C VAL A 15 15.02 1.96 -0.51
N CYS A 16 15.91 1.68 0.46
CA CYS A 16 15.50 1.43 1.85
C CYS A 16 14.82 2.67 2.44
N ARG A 17 15.40 3.86 2.23
CA ARG A 17 14.80 5.12 2.69
C ARG A 17 13.42 5.36 2.06
N MET A 18 13.25 5.10 0.76
CA MET A 18 11.94 5.22 0.11
C MET A 18 10.93 4.24 0.71
N ALA A 19 11.34 3.00 1.00
CA ALA A 19 10.47 2.01 1.64
C ALA A 19 10.02 2.47 3.04
N GLU A 20 10.90 3.11 3.81
CA GLU A 20 10.56 3.67 5.13
C GLU A 20 9.55 4.83 5.00
N LEU A 21 9.71 5.74 4.04
CA LEU A 21 8.74 6.82 3.79
C LEU A 21 7.38 6.27 3.37
N TRP A 22 7.36 5.26 2.48
CA TRP A 22 6.12 4.62 2.06
C TRP A 22 5.43 3.88 3.21
N ARG A 23 6.19 3.26 4.12
CA ARG A 23 5.62 2.66 5.34
C ARG A 23 4.85 3.70 6.15
N ASP A 24 5.41 4.88 6.35
CA ASP A 24 4.77 5.93 7.15
C ASP A 24 3.49 6.46 6.48
N VAL A 25 3.47 6.57 5.15
CA VAL A 25 2.24 6.88 4.37
C VAL A 25 1.18 5.80 4.59
N PHE A 26 1.55 4.53 4.44
CA PHE A 26 0.59 3.43 4.61
C PHE A 26 0.08 3.28 6.04
N GLU A 27 0.89 3.63 7.03
CA GLU A 27 0.44 3.69 8.43
C GLU A 27 -0.66 4.75 8.60
N GLY A 28 -0.47 5.95 8.06
CA GLY A 28 -1.48 7.01 8.08
C GLY A 28 -2.76 6.62 7.32
N VAL A 29 -2.62 6.01 6.14
CA VAL A 29 -3.76 5.48 5.37
C VAL A 29 -4.52 4.42 6.17
N ALA A 30 -3.82 3.55 6.88
CA ALA A 30 -4.43 2.51 7.69
C ALA A 30 -5.13 3.06 8.94
N GLN A 31 -4.70 4.22 9.46
CA GLN A 31 -5.41 4.94 10.52
C GLN A 31 -6.70 5.55 9.98
N LEU A 32 -6.65 6.25 8.84
CA LEU A 32 -7.84 6.82 8.18
C LEU A 32 -8.87 5.75 7.82
N ALA A 33 -8.41 4.61 7.29
CA ALA A 33 -9.29 3.49 6.92
C ALA A 33 -10.03 2.86 8.12
N ARG A 34 -9.56 3.09 9.35
CA ARG A 34 -10.15 2.56 10.58
C ARG A 34 -10.82 3.64 11.42
N ASP A 35 -10.80 4.90 11.00
CA ASP A 35 -11.42 6.00 11.73
C ASP A 35 -12.95 5.85 11.69
N PRO A 36 -13.62 5.60 12.83
CA PRO A 36 -15.07 5.47 12.87
C PRO A 36 -15.81 6.72 12.39
N ALA A 37 -15.19 7.91 12.49
CA ALA A 37 -15.78 9.16 12.02
C ALA A 37 -15.86 9.23 10.49
N LEU A 38 -15.02 8.48 9.78
CA LEU A 38 -14.97 8.41 8.31
C LEU A 38 -15.83 7.26 7.74
N GLY A 39 -16.36 6.38 8.60
CA GLY A 39 -17.16 5.23 8.20
C GLY A 39 -16.34 4.18 7.45
N GLN A 40 -16.74 3.88 6.21
CA GLN A 40 -16.04 2.93 5.32
C GLN A 40 -15.49 3.69 4.10
N PRO A 41 -14.38 4.44 4.25
CA PRO A 41 -13.88 5.28 3.17
C PRO A 41 -13.29 4.42 2.05
N GLU A 42 -13.53 4.85 0.82
CA GLU A 42 -12.72 4.45 -0.33
C GLU A 42 -11.51 5.39 -0.43
N ILE A 43 -10.30 4.83 -0.48
CA ILE A 43 -9.05 5.62 -0.45
C ILE A 43 -8.27 5.35 -1.74
N LEU A 44 -7.90 6.43 -2.44
CA LEU A 44 -7.01 6.40 -3.60
C LEU A 44 -5.68 7.07 -3.25
N VAL A 45 -4.59 6.30 -3.30
CA VAL A 45 -3.22 6.79 -3.13
C VAL A 45 -2.57 6.88 -4.50
N VAL A 46 -2.06 8.03 -4.89
CA VAL A 46 -1.44 8.27 -6.21
C VAL A 46 -0.07 8.89 -6.01
N GLY A 47 0.95 8.36 -6.70
CA GLY A 47 2.24 9.04 -6.79
C GLY A 47 2.11 10.34 -7.58
N ASP A 48 2.66 11.44 -7.06
CA ASP A 48 2.67 12.74 -7.75
C ASP A 48 3.64 12.74 -8.94
N HIS A 49 4.72 11.98 -8.86
CA HIS A 49 5.67 11.77 -9.94
C HIS A 49 6.32 10.38 -9.90
N GLY A 50 6.98 9.99 -11.00
CA GLY A 50 7.80 8.77 -11.03
C GLY A 50 8.98 8.87 -10.05
N PRO A 51 9.44 7.75 -9.45
CA PRO A 51 10.45 7.80 -8.40
C PRO A 51 11.74 8.48 -8.87
N PRO A 52 12.48 9.15 -7.97
CA PRO A 52 13.76 9.75 -8.33
C PRO A 52 14.69 8.66 -8.84
N LEU A 53 15.04 8.74 -10.11
CA LEU A 53 15.86 7.73 -10.76
C LEU A 53 17.31 8.01 -10.38
N TRP A 54 17.81 7.32 -9.35
CA TRP A 54 19.19 7.47 -8.85
C TRP A 54 20.26 7.08 -9.87
N SER A 55 19.86 6.51 -11.02
CA SER A 55 20.73 6.30 -12.18
C SER A 55 19.94 6.34 -13.50
N LYS A 56 20.63 6.65 -14.60
CA LYS A 56 20.09 6.52 -15.96
C LYS A 56 19.61 5.09 -16.26
N ARG A 57 20.27 4.07 -15.71
CA ARG A 57 19.88 2.66 -15.87
C ARG A 57 18.58 2.33 -15.13
N GLY A 58 18.39 2.90 -13.95
CA GLY A 58 17.15 2.78 -13.18
C GLY A 58 15.95 3.39 -13.92
N ARG A 59 16.15 4.45 -14.72
CA ARG A 59 15.09 5.06 -15.55
C ARG A 59 14.35 4.05 -16.42
N ALA A 60 15.08 3.13 -17.03
CA ALA A 60 14.51 2.14 -17.94
C ALA A 60 13.59 1.12 -17.24
N GLN A 61 13.55 1.11 -15.90
CA GLN A 61 12.67 0.25 -15.12
C GLN A 61 11.25 0.84 -14.93
N PHE A 62 11.02 2.08 -15.41
CA PHE A 62 9.76 2.78 -15.25
C PHE A 62 9.24 3.29 -16.59
N GLU A 63 7.92 3.26 -16.75
CA GLU A 63 7.25 3.80 -17.94
C GLU A 63 7.08 5.33 -17.82
N PRO A 64 7.56 6.12 -18.80
CA PRO A 64 7.38 7.56 -18.79
C PRO A 64 5.90 7.97 -18.73
N GLY A 65 5.59 8.96 -17.89
CA GLY A 65 4.23 9.49 -17.75
C GLY A 65 3.28 8.59 -16.96
N LYS A 66 3.74 7.45 -16.43
CA LYS A 66 2.96 6.60 -15.54
C LYS A 66 3.48 6.70 -14.10
N VAL A 67 2.54 6.69 -13.16
CA VAL A 67 2.80 6.70 -11.72
C VAL A 67 2.07 5.53 -11.07
N ALA A 68 2.65 4.99 -10.01
CA ALA A 68 1.99 3.94 -9.23
C ALA A 68 0.80 4.53 -8.46
N TRP A 69 -0.24 3.73 -8.30
CA TRP A 69 -1.41 4.08 -7.50
C TRP A 69 -1.97 2.85 -6.80
N TYR A 70 -2.67 3.07 -5.69
CA TYR A 70 -3.37 2.06 -4.91
C TYR A 70 -4.79 2.53 -4.66
N ARG A 71 -5.77 1.68 -4.97
CA ARG A 71 -7.18 1.89 -4.59
C ARG A 71 -7.54 0.90 -3.51
N LEU A 72 -7.92 1.42 -2.35
CA LEU A 72 -8.38 0.65 -1.21
C LEU A 72 -9.89 0.82 -1.12
N GLN A 73 -10.60 -0.29 -1.25
CA GLN A 73 -12.04 -0.31 -1.12
C GLN A 73 -12.40 -1.03 0.18
N PRO A 74 -13.45 -0.56 0.88
CA PRO A 74 -14.01 -1.30 1.98
C PRO A 74 -14.34 -2.71 1.53
N ARG A 75 -13.96 -3.70 2.34
CA ARG A 75 -14.42 -5.06 2.11
C ARG A 75 -15.93 -5.02 2.26
N LYS A 76 -16.67 -5.41 1.22
CA LYS A 76 -18.10 -5.71 1.38
C LYS A 76 -18.19 -6.70 2.54
N GLU A 77 -18.80 -6.30 3.64
CA GLU A 77 -19.11 -7.27 4.68
C GLU A 77 -19.91 -8.38 3.99
N PRO A 78 -19.52 -9.66 4.15
CA PRO A 78 -20.45 -10.72 3.81
C PRO A 78 -21.73 -10.42 4.58
N ASP A 79 -22.89 -10.61 3.95
CA ASP A 79 -24.19 -10.49 4.62
C ASP A 79 -24.25 -11.52 5.75
N VAL A 80 -23.70 -11.16 6.92
CA VAL A 80 -23.71 -12.01 8.11
C VAL A 80 -25.11 -11.85 8.68
N ARG A 81 -26.05 -12.64 8.16
CA ARG A 81 -27.24 -12.99 8.92
C ARG A 81 -26.74 -13.58 10.23
N ILE A 82 -26.87 -12.82 11.32
CA ILE A 82 -26.48 -13.24 12.66
C ILE A 82 -27.48 -14.34 13.08
N GLU A 83 -27.23 -15.57 12.64
CA GLU A 83 -27.64 -16.74 13.41
C GLU A 83 -26.61 -16.90 14.51
N ARG A 84 -27.03 -16.60 15.74
CA ARG A 84 -26.24 -16.79 16.95
C ARG A 84 -25.77 -18.24 17.04
N ALA A 85 -24.53 -18.51 16.64
CA ALA A 85 -23.82 -19.73 16.99
C ALA A 85 -22.36 -19.39 17.28
N GLY A 86 -21.87 -19.92 18.39
CA GLY A 86 -20.67 -19.45 19.08
C GLY A 86 -19.35 -19.58 18.33
N ASN A 87 -18.45 -18.69 18.76
CA ASN A 87 -17.02 -18.88 18.99
C ASN A 87 -16.10 -19.06 17.75
N ASN A 88 -15.17 -18.10 17.65
CA ASN A 88 -13.89 -18.13 16.95
C ASN A 88 -13.91 -18.16 15.40
N ALA A 89 -13.75 -16.98 14.78
CA ALA A 89 -13.27 -16.90 13.40
C ALA A 89 -12.27 -15.75 13.24
N THR A 90 -10.98 -16.08 13.35
CA THR A 90 -9.91 -15.26 12.79
C THR A 90 -9.75 -15.66 11.34
N ALA A 91 -10.18 -14.82 10.41
CA ALA A 91 -9.97 -15.03 8.97
C ALA A 91 -9.45 -13.75 8.31
N THR A 92 -8.14 -13.54 8.39
CA THR A 92 -7.44 -12.48 7.64
C THR A 92 -7.04 -13.03 6.28
N HIS A 93 -7.91 -12.86 5.28
CA HIS A 93 -7.55 -13.04 3.88
C HIS A 93 -7.45 -11.66 3.23
N VAL A 94 -6.24 -11.26 2.81
CA VAL A 94 -5.97 -10.00 2.10
C VAL A 94 -5.88 -10.32 0.61
N SER A 95 -6.83 -9.82 -0.17
CA SER A 95 -6.80 -9.91 -1.64
C SER A 95 -6.22 -8.59 -2.18
N VAL A 96 -4.99 -8.62 -2.71
CA VAL A 96 -4.41 -7.48 -3.43
C VAL A 96 -4.74 -7.65 -4.91
N ALA A 97 -5.65 -6.81 -5.43
CA ALA A 97 -5.91 -6.74 -6.86
C ALA A 97 -5.19 -5.52 -7.44
N THR A 98 -4.16 -5.76 -8.25
CA THR A 98 -3.56 -4.73 -9.09
C THR A 98 -4.41 -4.62 -10.35
N ARG A 99 -5.08 -3.47 -10.56
CA ARG A 99 -5.70 -3.13 -11.84
C ARG A 99 -4.74 -2.18 -12.56
N ASP A 100 -4.34 -2.53 -13.78
CA ASP A 100 -3.36 -1.75 -14.54
C ASP A 100 -3.95 -0.47 -15.15
N ARG A 101 -5.27 -0.25 -15.03
CA ARG A 101 -5.97 0.91 -15.60
C ARG A 101 -7.34 1.15 -14.96
N LEU A 102 -7.71 2.42 -14.82
CA LEU A 102 -9.04 2.89 -14.42
C LEU A 102 -9.82 3.17 -15.70
N ASP A 103 -10.56 2.17 -16.17
CA ASP A 103 -11.58 2.26 -17.21
C ASP A 103 -12.80 1.41 -16.80
#